data_AF-A0A535ZIF8-F1
#
_entry.id   AF-A0A535ZIF8-F1
#
_cell.length_a   1.000
_cell.length_b   1.000
_cell.length_c   1.000
_cell.angle_alpha   90.00
_cell.angle_beta   90.00
_cell.angle_gamma   90.00
#
_symmetry.space_group_name_H-M   'P 1'
#
loop_
_entity.id
_entity.type
_entity.pdbx_description
1 polymer ?
#
loop_
_entity_poly.entity_id
_entity_poly.type
_entity_poly.pdbx_seq_one_letter_code
_entity_poly.pdbx_strand_id
1 'polypeptide(L)'
;MDEGELVRQGVRVKINPPLRPASELEALWRLLASGSIAYVTTDHVGWTRDRKEGLSISDAKSGVPALELFLPLMFGEAVVKRGFSVGRLTQLLCENPARRMGLWPQKGGLVLGADADMVILDPDRTWHVDEAALHTPAGWSPYHGREVRSSVETVLVRGRRVFERGGVVGVPGGGRWVRPVAA
;
A
#
# COMPACT_ATOMS: atom_id res chain seq x y z
N MET A 1 -10.60 4.76 1.45
CA MET A 1 -11.04 5.86 2.31
C MET A 1 -11.71 6.87 1.40
N ASP A 2 -12.88 7.35 1.80
CA ASP A 2 -13.61 8.42 1.14
C ASP A 2 -13.77 9.59 2.12
N GLU A 3 -14.49 10.63 1.72
CA GLU A 3 -14.79 11.81 2.54
C GLU A 3 -15.50 11.47 3.86
N GLY A 4 -16.21 10.35 3.96
CA GLY A 4 -16.80 9.89 5.21
C GLY A 4 -15.76 9.64 6.30
N GLU A 5 -14.52 9.31 5.92
CA GLU A 5 -13.42 9.19 6.88
C GLU A 5 -12.95 10.54 7.42
N LEU A 6 -12.97 11.59 6.59
CA LEU A 6 -12.68 12.95 7.04
C LEU A 6 -13.70 13.41 8.07
N VAL A 7 -14.98 13.05 7.90
CA VAL A 7 -16.03 13.34 8.87
C VAL A 7 -15.81 12.58 10.18
N ARG A 8 -15.44 11.30 10.12
CA ARG A 8 -15.26 10.44 11.31
C ARG A 8 -13.98 10.74 12.09
N GLN A 9 -12.85 10.89 11.40
CA GLN A 9 -11.53 11.02 12.01
C GLN A 9 -11.02 12.47 12.04
N GLY A 10 -11.76 13.39 11.41
CA GLY A 10 -11.40 14.80 11.36
C GLY A 10 -10.08 15.05 10.64
N VAL A 11 -9.41 16.11 11.07
CA VAL A 11 -8.17 16.62 10.47
C VAL A 11 -7.02 15.58 10.39
N ARG A 12 -7.04 14.54 11.22
CA ARG A 12 -6.03 13.48 11.24
C ARG A 12 -5.87 12.78 9.88
N VAL A 13 -6.93 12.66 9.09
CA VAL A 13 -6.87 12.02 7.76
C VAL A 13 -6.70 13.02 6.60
N LYS A 14 -6.35 14.27 6.88
CA LYS A 14 -6.00 15.27 5.85
C LYS A 14 -4.89 14.74 4.93
N ILE A 15 -5.16 14.70 3.62
CA ILE A 15 -4.24 14.33 2.54
C ILE A 15 -4.41 15.26 1.34
N ASN A 16 -3.42 15.27 0.44
CA ASN A 16 -3.44 16.02 -0.82
C ASN A 16 -3.09 15.06 -1.97
N PRO A 17 -3.92 14.93 -3.01
CA PRO A 17 -5.28 15.48 -3.15
C PRO A 17 -6.24 15.02 -2.04
N PRO A 18 -7.29 15.80 -1.70
CA PRO A 18 -8.18 15.49 -0.58
C PRO A 18 -9.05 14.25 -0.84
N LEU A 19 -9.53 13.63 0.25
CA LEU A 19 -10.53 12.57 0.18
C LEU A 19 -11.81 13.10 -0.49
N ARG A 20 -12.40 12.27 -1.36
CA ARG A 20 -13.56 12.60 -2.18
C ARG A 20 -14.77 11.75 -1.77
N PRO A 21 -16.00 12.16 -2.15
CA PRO A 21 -17.20 11.37 -1.89
C PRO A 21 -17.07 9.93 -2.38
N ALA A 22 -17.80 9.01 -1.75
CA ALA A 22 -17.77 7.58 -2.09
C ALA A 22 -18.09 7.32 -3.58
N SER A 23 -18.92 8.16 -4.21
CA SER A 23 -19.24 8.06 -5.64
C SER A 23 -18.02 8.27 -6.55
N GLU A 24 -17.11 9.18 -6.19
CA GLU A 24 -15.85 9.39 -6.91
C GLU A 24 -14.88 8.24 -6.67
N LEU A 25 -14.83 7.70 -5.45
CA LEU A 25 -14.05 6.50 -5.15
C LEU A 25 -14.49 5.32 -6.03
N GLU A 26 -15.79 5.09 -6.19
CA GLU A 26 -16.30 4.06 -7.09
C GLU A 26 -16.01 4.36 -8.57
N ALA A 27 -15.94 5.64 -8.97
CA ALA A 27 -15.49 6.02 -10.30
C ALA A 27 -14.01 5.66 -10.54
N LEU A 28 -13.13 5.90 -9.57
CA LEU A 28 -11.72 5.49 -9.64
C LEU A 28 -11.58 3.97 -9.76
N TRP A 29 -12.39 3.19 -9.04
CA TRP A 29 -12.42 1.73 -9.17
C TRP A 29 -12.83 1.27 -10.58
N ARG A 30 -13.82 1.93 -11.20
CA ARG A 30 -14.18 1.66 -12.60
C ARG A 30 -13.03 1.96 -13.56
N LEU A 31 -12.30 3.05 -13.36
CA LEU A 31 -11.13 3.41 -14.17
C LEU A 31 -9.94 2.44 -13.97
N LEU A 32 -9.78 1.88 -12.78
CA LEU A 32 -8.82 0.80 -12.52
C LEU A 32 -9.21 -0.49 -13.25
N ALA A 33 -10.51 -0.84 -13.23
CA ALA A 33 -11.03 -2.02 -13.90
C ALA A 33 -10.93 -1.90 -15.43
N SER A 34 -11.18 -0.72 -15.99
CA SER A 34 -11.11 -0.46 -17.45
C SER A 34 -9.69 -0.39 -18.00
N GLY A 35 -8.67 -0.24 -17.15
CA GLY A 35 -7.29 -0.02 -17.58
C GLY A 35 -6.91 1.44 -17.81
N SER A 36 -7.83 2.38 -17.60
CA SER A 36 -7.56 3.82 -17.74
C SER A 36 -6.57 4.34 -16.69
N ILE A 37 -6.52 3.72 -15.51
CA ILE A 37 -5.47 3.95 -14.52
C ILE A 37 -4.43 2.82 -14.62
N ALA A 38 -3.17 3.21 -14.84
CA ALA A 38 -2.09 2.28 -15.10
C ALA A 38 -1.55 1.60 -13.84
N TYR A 39 -1.42 2.31 -12.71
CA TYR A 39 -0.87 1.77 -11.47
C TYR A 39 -1.36 2.54 -10.25
N VAL A 40 -1.21 1.95 -9.07
CA VAL A 40 -1.62 2.54 -7.78
C VAL A 40 -0.41 2.63 -6.86
N THR A 41 -0.31 3.70 -6.08
CA THR A 41 0.74 3.89 -5.07
C THR A 41 0.13 4.35 -3.75
N THR A 42 0.92 4.42 -2.70
CA THR A 42 0.46 4.76 -1.35
C THR A 42 0.44 6.25 -1.05
N ASP A 43 1.31 7.02 -1.71
CA ASP A 43 1.68 8.37 -1.29
C ASP A 43 1.97 8.46 0.23
N HIS A 44 2.67 7.43 0.75
CA HIS A 44 2.87 7.26 2.19
C HIS A 44 3.63 8.44 2.80
N VAL A 45 3.02 9.07 3.80
CA VAL A 45 3.67 10.08 4.64
C VAL A 45 3.26 9.87 6.09
N GLY A 46 4.18 9.33 6.89
CA GLY A 46 3.97 9.01 8.30
C GLY A 46 4.30 10.16 9.25
N TRP A 47 3.44 11.17 9.33
CA TRP A 47 3.57 12.22 10.35
C TRP A 47 3.23 11.70 11.74
N THR A 48 3.92 12.19 12.77
CA THR A 48 3.56 11.95 14.18
C THR A 48 2.23 12.61 14.54
N ARG A 49 1.59 12.16 15.62
CA ARG A 49 0.25 12.64 16.04
C ARG A 49 0.19 14.14 16.29
N ASP A 50 1.22 14.73 16.89
CA ASP A 50 1.32 16.17 17.17
C ASP A 50 1.28 17.05 15.91
N ARG A 51 1.59 16.47 14.74
CA ARG A 51 1.53 17.16 13.43
C ARG A 51 0.16 17.03 12.74
N LYS A 52 -0.78 16.32 13.36
CA LYS A 52 -2.04 15.88 12.73
C LYS A 52 -3.26 16.14 13.60
N GLU A 53 -3.17 15.89 14.91
CA GLU A 53 -4.27 15.93 15.87
C GLU A 53 -4.31 17.26 16.63
N GLY A 54 -5.51 17.73 17.00
CA GLY A 54 -5.67 18.99 17.74
C GLY A 54 -5.38 20.27 16.94
N LEU A 55 -5.13 20.16 15.64
CA LEU A 55 -4.79 21.27 14.75
C LEU A 55 -5.97 21.66 13.85
N SER A 56 -5.93 22.88 13.32
CA SER A 56 -6.83 23.30 12.25
C SER A 56 -6.51 22.55 10.94
N ILE A 57 -7.47 22.53 10.01
CA ILE A 57 -7.24 21.92 8.70
C ILE A 57 -6.12 22.61 7.92
N SER A 58 -5.85 23.91 8.14
CA SER A 58 -4.73 24.61 7.50
C SER A 58 -3.38 24.19 8.08
N ASP A 59 -3.30 24.02 9.41
CA ASP A 59 -2.03 23.80 10.11
C ASP A 59 -1.58 22.35 10.11
N ALA A 60 -2.52 21.41 10.09
CA ALA A 60 -2.21 19.99 10.07
C ALA A 60 -1.41 19.60 8.82
N LYS A 61 -0.38 18.76 8.99
CA LYS A 61 0.42 18.29 7.86
C LYS A 61 -0.39 17.33 6.99
N SER A 62 -0.20 17.44 5.68
CA SER A 62 -0.88 16.57 4.72
C SER A 62 -0.17 15.23 4.62
N GLY A 63 -0.94 14.13 4.56
CA GLY A 63 -0.42 12.77 4.40
C GLY A 63 -0.79 11.84 5.55
N VAL A 64 -0.80 10.53 5.28
CA VAL A 64 -1.15 9.48 6.25
C VAL A 64 -0.24 8.26 6.12
N PRO A 65 -0.02 7.49 7.21
CA PRO A 65 0.70 6.24 7.15
C PRO A 65 -0.15 5.13 6.51
N ALA A 66 0.25 4.65 5.32
CA ALA A 66 -0.41 3.52 4.65
C ALA A 66 0.52 2.41 4.10
N LEU A 67 1.86 2.56 4.19
CA LEU A 67 2.79 1.70 3.43
C LEU A 67 2.63 0.20 3.72
N GLU A 68 2.62 -0.16 5.00
CA GLU A 68 2.55 -1.55 5.46
C GLU A 68 1.23 -2.24 5.08
N LEU A 69 0.13 -1.49 5.09
CA LEU A 69 -1.22 -2.00 4.85
C LEU A 69 -1.61 -1.99 3.36
N PHE A 70 -0.73 -1.48 2.49
CA PHE A 70 -1.08 -1.23 1.09
C PHE A 70 -1.53 -2.49 0.35
N LEU A 71 -0.70 -3.53 0.33
CA LEU A 71 -1.01 -4.78 -0.33
C LEU A 71 -2.26 -5.47 0.24
N PRO A 72 -2.38 -5.70 1.57
CA PRO A 72 -3.53 -6.43 2.08
C PRO A 72 -4.85 -5.64 1.94
N LEU A 73 -4.83 -4.31 2.06
CA LEU A 73 -6.01 -3.48 1.77
C LEU A 73 -6.40 -3.52 0.29
N MET A 74 -5.42 -3.44 -0.63
CA MET A 74 -5.68 -3.54 -2.06
C MET A 74 -6.17 -4.93 -2.47
N PHE A 75 -5.65 -5.99 -1.85
CA PHE A 75 -6.14 -7.34 -2.07
C PHE A 75 -7.61 -7.48 -1.64
N GLY A 76 -7.95 -7.04 -0.42
CA GLY A 76 -9.33 -7.07 0.07
C GLY A 76 -10.30 -6.25 -0.79
N GLU A 77 -9.93 -5.03 -1.19
CA GLU A 77 -10.83 -4.17 -1.96
C GLU A 77 -10.91 -4.52 -3.45
N ALA A 78 -9.80 -4.90 -4.09
CA ALA A 78 -9.75 -5.18 -5.52
C ALA A 78 -10.13 -6.64 -5.83
N VAL A 79 -9.50 -7.61 -5.17
CA VAL A 79 -9.67 -9.03 -5.46
C VAL A 79 -10.93 -9.55 -4.77
N VAL A 80 -10.99 -9.45 -3.43
CA VAL A 80 -12.09 -10.06 -2.67
C VAL A 80 -13.43 -9.36 -2.92
N LYS A 81 -13.47 -8.03 -2.84
CA LYS A 81 -14.72 -7.27 -2.96
C LYS A 81 -15.15 -6.99 -4.41
N ARG A 82 -14.21 -6.83 -5.33
CA ARG A 82 -14.49 -6.36 -6.71
C ARG A 82 -14.13 -7.38 -7.80
N GLY A 83 -13.61 -8.55 -7.44
CA GLY A 83 -13.39 -9.65 -8.38
C GLY A 83 -12.23 -9.42 -9.37
N PHE A 84 -11.27 -8.55 -9.03
CA PHE A 84 -10.06 -8.42 -9.85
C PHE A 84 -9.27 -9.73 -9.76
N SER A 85 -8.66 -10.16 -10.86
CA SER A 85 -7.70 -11.26 -10.80
C SER A 85 -6.45 -10.83 -10.03
N VAL A 86 -5.75 -11.79 -9.41
CA VAL A 86 -4.44 -11.54 -8.78
C VAL A 86 -3.43 -11.02 -9.81
N GLY A 87 -3.52 -11.48 -11.07
CA GLY A 87 -2.74 -10.94 -12.19
C GLY A 87 -3.00 -9.44 -12.41
N ARG A 88 -4.26 -8.99 -12.36
CA ARG A 88 -4.58 -7.56 -12.48
C ARG A 88 -4.06 -6.75 -11.30
N LEU A 89 -4.16 -7.29 -10.08
CA LEU A 89 -3.60 -6.65 -8.88
C LEU A 89 -2.08 -6.48 -9.00
N THR A 90 -1.36 -7.55 -9.36
CA THR A 90 0.11 -7.52 -9.51
C THR A 90 0.55 -6.60 -10.66
N GLN A 91 -0.22 -6.49 -11.74
CA GLN A 91 0.03 -5.48 -12.78
C GLN A 91 -0.05 -4.05 -12.22
N LEU A 92 -1.11 -3.73 -11.47
CA LEU A 92 -1.35 -2.40 -10.92
C LEU A 92 -0.31 -2.00 -9.86
N LEU A 93 0.16 -2.96 -9.06
CA LEU A 93 1.05 -2.69 -7.91
C LEU A 93 2.53 -2.90 -8.22
N CYS A 94 2.87 -3.73 -9.21
CA CYS A 94 4.25 -4.18 -9.44
C CYS A 94 4.72 -3.96 -10.89
N GLU A 95 4.06 -4.57 -11.88
CA GLU A 95 4.57 -4.58 -13.27
C GLU A 95 4.50 -3.19 -13.92
N ASN A 96 3.33 -2.56 -13.91
CA ASN A 96 3.13 -1.25 -14.54
C ASN A 96 4.02 -0.15 -13.93
N PRO A 97 4.16 -0.03 -12.59
CA PRO A 97 5.11 0.93 -12.03
C PRO A 97 6.57 0.57 -12.38
N ALA A 98 6.95 -0.71 -12.40
CA ALA A 98 8.30 -1.11 -12.82
C ALA A 98 8.59 -0.73 -14.28
N ARG A 99 7.64 -0.94 -15.20
CA ARG A 99 7.75 -0.49 -16.59
C ARG A 99 7.86 1.03 -16.70
N ARG A 100 7.00 1.77 -15.99
CA ARG A 100 6.99 3.24 -16.00
C ARG A 100 8.30 3.85 -15.51
N MET A 101 8.99 3.16 -14.59
CA MET A 101 10.27 3.59 -14.03
C MET A 101 11.49 2.97 -14.74
N GLY A 102 11.29 2.22 -15.82
CA GLY A 102 12.37 1.57 -16.58
C GLY A 102 13.06 0.42 -15.83
N LEU A 103 12.41 -0.17 -14.83
CA LEU A 103 12.96 -1.25 -14.01
C LEU A 103 12.55 -2.65 -14.50
N TRP A 104 11.62 -2.74 -15.44
CA TRP A 104 11.27 -4.00 -16.11
C TRP A 104 12.40 -4.45 -17.06
N PRO A 105 12.74 -5.75 -17.16
CA PRO A 105 12.13 -6.89 -16.45
C PRO A 105 12.77 -7.21 -15.08
N GLN A 106 13.76 -6.45 -14.63
CA GLN A 106 14.47 -6.77 -13.38
C GLN A 106 13.60 -6.62 -12.12
N LYS A 107 12.55 -5.79 -12.17
CA LYS A 107 11.55 -5.60 -11.10
C LYS A 107 10.14 -5.79 -11.63
N GLY A 108 9.21 -6.06 -10.71
CA GLY A 108 7.78 -5.96 -10.95
C GLY A 108 7.11 -7.22 -11.50
N GLY A 109 7.85 -8.33 -11.67
CA GLY A 109 7.27 -9.59 -12.15
C GLY A 109 8.07 -10.82 -11.74
N LEU A 110 7.42 -11.98 -11.83
CA LEU A 110 8.02 -13.30 -11.63
C LEU A 110 8.39 -13.88 -13.00
N VAL A 111 9.52 -13.42 -13.53
CA VAL A 111 10.05 -13.86 -14.82
C VAL A 111 11.51 -14.30 -14.67
N LEU A 112 11.96 -15.20 -15.54
CA LEU A 112 13.34 -15.67 -15.51
C LEU A 112 14.31 -14.49 -15.67
N GLY A 113 15.32 -14.44 -14.80
CA GLY A 113 16.32 -13.36 -14.77
C GLY A 113 15.94 -12.12 -13.96
N ALA A 114 14.70 -11.99 -13.48
CA ALA A 114 14.32 -10.90 -12.58
C ALA A 114 14.94 -11.05 -11.18
N ASP A 115 15.00 -9.95 -10.42
CA ASP A 115 15.33 -10.04 -9.00
C ASP A 115 14.23 -10.86 -8.29
N ALA A 116 14.62 -11.81 -7.44
CA ALA A 116 13.69 -12.64 -6.66
C ALA A 116 13.03 -11.85 -5.51
N ASP A 117 12.26 -10.81 -5.87
CA ASP A 117 11.45 -9.98 -4.98
C ASP A 117 10.03 -10.54 -4.97
N MET A 118 9.61 -11.09 -3.83
CA MET A 118 8.36 -11.86 -3.73
C MET A 118 7.64 -11.58 -2.42
N VAL A 119 6.32 -11.69 -2.45
CA VAL A 119 5.48 -11.69 -1.25
C VAL A 119 4.66 -12.97 -1.23
N ILE A 120 4.69 -13.68 -0.10
CA ILE A 120 3.78 -14.78 0.20
C ILE A 120 2.66 -14.19 1.05
N LEU A 121 1.44 -14.31 0.55
CA LEU A 121 0.24 -13.76 1.16
C LEU A 121 -0.77 -14.88 1.38
N ASP A 122 -1.32 -14.96 2.58
CA ASP A 122 -2.48 -15.79 2.91
C ASP A 122 -3.75 -15.02 2.52
N PRO A 123 -4.55 -15.52 1.55
CA PRO A 123 -5.75 -14.82 1.07
C PRO A 123 -6.96 -15.00 1.99
N ASP A 124 -6.96 -16.01 2.86
CA ASP A 124 -8.11 -16.43 3.66
C ASP A 124 -8.07 -15.86 5.08
N ARG A 125 -6.89 -15.42 5.53
CA ARG A 125 -6.73 -14.82 6.85
C ARG A 125 -7.43 -13.47 6.97
N THR A 126 -8.34 -13.38 7.95
CA THR A 126 -9.05 -12.16 8.33
C THR A 126 -8.55 -11.66 9.68
N TRP A 127 -8.29 -10.35 9.78
CA TRP A 127 -7.79 -9.71 11.01
C TRP A 127 -8.21 -8.24 11.04
N HIS A 128 -8.12 -7.61 12.22
CA HIS A 128 -8.38 -6.19 12.39
C HIS A 128 -7.05 -5.44 12.55
N VAL A 129 -6.92 -4.30 11.89
CA VAL A 129 -5.72 -3.47 11.98
C VAL A 129 -5.55 -2.96 13.41
N ASP A 130 -4.51 -3.41 14.09
CA ASP A 130 -4.04 -2.83 15.35
C ASP A 130 -2.86 -1.89 15.06
N GLU A 131 -3.00 -0.60 15.38
CA GLU A 131 -1.95 0.38 15.11
C GLU A 131 -0.73 0.19 16.02
N ALA A 132 -0.90 -0.44 17.18
CA ALA A 132 0.20 -0.78 18.08
C ALA A 132 1.09 -1.92 17.55
N ALA A 133 0.55 -2.73 16.62
CA ALA A 133 1.27 -3.83 15.98
C ALA A 133 1.96 -3.42 14.66
N LEU A 134 1.72 -2.20 14.17
CA LEU A 134 2.34 -1.71 12.93
C LEU A 134 3.77 -1.21 13.16
N HIS A 135 4.57 -1.28 12.11
CA HIS A 135 5.98 -0.89 12.10
C HIS A 135 6.20 0.60 11.79
N THR A 136 5.13 1.37 11.62
CA THR A 136 5.25 2.78 11.25
C THR A 136 5.74 3.64 12.42
N PRO A 137 6.75 4.51 12.22
CA PRO A 137 7.20 5.43 13.27
C PRO A 137 6.19 6.53 13.57
N ALA A 138 5.13 6.67 12.76
CA ALA A 138 4.04 7.60 13.04
C ALA A 138 3.31 7.26 14.36
N GLY A 139 3.31 5.98 14.76
CA GLY A 139 2.66 5.51 15.99
C GLY A 139 1.13 5.54 15.93
N TRP A 140 0.57 5.53 14.71
CA TRP A 140 -0.86 5.62 14.46
C TRP A 140 -1.23 5.15 13.05
N SER A 141 -2.48 4.73 12.83
CA SER A 141 -2.99 4.37 11.49
C SER A 141 -4.41 4.87 11.24
N PRO A 142 -4.72 5.44 10.05
CA PRO A 142 -6.10 5.80 9.70
C PRO A 142 -7.00 4.57 9.51
N TYR A 143 -6.41 3.38 9.48
CA TYR A 143 -7.11 2.11 9.28
C TYR A 143 -7.29 1.33 10.58
N HIS A 144 -6.92 1.88 11.75
CA HIS A 144 -7.08 1.18 13.02
C HIS A 144 -8.52 0.68 13.22
N GLY A 145 -8.67 -0.57 13.66
CA GLY A 145 -9.95 -1.25 13.83
C GLY A 145 -10.63 -1.68 12.52
N ARG A 146 -10.04 -1.45 11.34
CA ARG A 146 -10.60 -1.92 10.07
C ARG A 146 -10.33 -3.42 9.89
N GLU A 147 -11.35 -4.18 9.48
CA GLU A 147 -11.19 -5.56 9.02
C GLU A 147 -10.41 -5.60 7.69
N VAL A 148 -9.46 -6.52 7.60
CA VAL A 148 -8.64 -6.77 6.41
C VAL A 148 -8.71 -8.26 6.08
N ARG A 149 -8.92 -8.56 4.79
CA ARG A 149 -8.99 -9.92 4.25
C ARG A 149 -7.76 -10.19 3.41
N SER A 150 -6.74 -10.69 4.08
CA SER A 150 -5.45 -11.19 3.61
C SER A 150 -4.36 -10.83 4.62
N SER A 151 -3.32 -11.66 4.70
CA SER A 151 -2.17 -11.44 5.58
C SER A 151 -0.88 -11.65 4.81
N VAL A 152 0.08 -10.73 4.96
CA VAL A 152 1.43 -10.91 4.41
C VAL A 152 2.21 -11.82 5.36
N GLU A 153 2.60 -13.00 4.88
CA GLU A 153 3.29 -14.01 5.68
C GLU A 153 4.81 -13.93 5.52
N THR A 154 5.29 -13.64 4.32
CA THR A 154 6.72 -13.58 4.04
C THR A 154 7.01 -12.57 2.94
N VAL A 155 8.08 -11.80 3.10
CA VAL A 155 8.61 -10.94 2.05
C VAL A 155 10.05 -11.33 1.77
N LEU A 156 10.34 -11.53 0.48
CA LEU A 156 11.68 -11.77 -0.03
C LEU A 156 12.14 -10.57 -0.85
N VAL A 157 13.40 -10.18 -0.67
CA VAL A 157 14.10 -9.20 -1.49
C VAL A 157 15.36 -9.87 -2.03
N ARG A 158 15.46 -10.03 -3.34
CA ARG A 158 16.54 -10.76 -4.04
C ARG A 158 16.79 -12.15 -3.43
N GLY A 159 15.70 -12.88 -3.16
CA GLY A 159 15.73 -14.23 -2.61
C GLY A 159 16.06 -14.31 -1.11
N ARG A 160 16.29 -13.18 -0.45
CA ARG A 160 16.52 -13.13 1.00
C ARG A 160 15.23 -12.75 1.71
N ARG A 161 14.84 -13.56 2.69
CA ARG A 161 13.71 -13.25 3.58
C ARG A 161 14.02 -12.00 4.40
N VAL A 162 13.16 -11.00 4.32
CA VAL A 162 13.28 -9.74 5.07
C VAL A 162 12.13 -9.51 6.05
N PHE A 163 11.03 -10.22 5.87
CA PHE A 163 9.87 -10.21 6.74
C PHE A 163 9.31 -11.61 6.86
N GLU A 164 8.87 -11.99 8.06
CA GLU A 164 8.23 -13.26 8.34
C GLU A 164 7.22 -13.11 9.48
N ARG A 165 5.97 -13.55 9.27
CA ARG A 165 4.91 -13.70 10.28
C ARG A 165 4.80 -12.52 11.25
N GLY A 166 4.72 -11.30 10.72
CA GLY A 166 4.54 -10.09 11.52
C GLY A 166 5.84 -9.43 11.97
N GLY A 167 7.01 -10.00 11.70
CA GLY A 167 8.30 -9.46 12.13
C GLY A 167 9.26 -9.17 10.99
N VAL A 168 10.01 -8.07 11.12
CA VAL A 168 11.17 -7.79 10.26
C VAL A 168 12.33 -8.70 10.66
N VAL A 169 12.78 -9.55 9.74
CA VAL A 169 13.93 -10.46 9.93
C VAL A 169 15.13 -10.08 9.06
N GLY A 170 14.98 -9.05 8.22
CA GLY A 170 16.05 -8.51 7.39
C GLY A 170 17.06 -7.69 8.19
N VAL A 171 18.30 -7.65 7.70
CA VAL A 171 19.37 -6.83 8.28
C VAL A 171 19.36 -5.43 7.64
N PRO A 172 19.43 -4.33 8.43
CA PRO A 172 19.58 -2.98 7.91
C PRO A 172 20.73 -2.86 6.90
N GLY A 173 20.55 -2.05 5.86
CA GLY A 173 21.53 -1.91 4.76
C GLY A 173 21.41 -2.98 3.68
N GLY A 174 20.48 -3.95 3.80
CA GLY A 174 20.25 -4.97 2.78
C GLY A 174 19.66 -4.44 1.46
N GLY A 175 19.12 -3.21 1.44
CA GLY A 175 18.63 -2.52 0.23
C GLY A 175 19.77 -2.04 -0.68
N ARG A 176 19.48 -1.82 -1.96
CA ARG A 176 20.42 -1.20 -2.92
C ARG A 176 19.71 -0.19 -3.80
N TRP A 177 20.43 0.84 -4.22
CA TRP A 177 19.97 1.73 -5.27
C TRP A 177 19.78 0.93 -6.57
N VAL A 178 18.64 1.12 -7.23
CA VAL A 178 18.36 0.51 -8.54
C VAL A 178 18.33 1.61 -9.60
N ARG A 179 18.80 1.28 -10.80
CA ARG A 179 18.80 2.17 -11.95
C ARG A 179 17.85 1.60 -13.01
N PRO A 180 17.25 2.45 -13.86
CA PRO A 180 16.58 1.97 -15.05
C PRO A 180 17.51 1.02 -15.83
N VAL A 181 16.96 -0.10 -16.29
CA VAL A 181 17.64 -0.99 -17.23
C VAL A 181 17.91 -0.15 -18.48
N ALA A 182 19.16 -0.10 -18.93
CA ALA A 182 19.51 0.61 -20.16
C ALA A 182 18.65 0.05 -21.31
N ALA A 183 18.07 0.95 -22.11
CA ALA A 183 17.28 0.60 -23.28
C ALA A 183 18.13 -0.14 -24.31
#